data_AF-A0A7Y5V3X4-F1
#
_entry.id   AF-A0A7Y5V3X4-F1
#
_cell.length_a   1.000
_cell.length_b   1.000
_cell.length_c   1.000
_cell.angle_alpha   90.00
_cell.angle_beta   90.00
_cell.angle_gamma   90.00
#
_symmetry.space_group_name_H-M   'P 1'
#
loop_
_entity.id
_entity.type
_entity.pdbx_description
1 polymer ?
#
loop_
_entity_poly.entity_id
_entity_poly.type
_entity_poly.pdbx_seq_one_letter_code
_entity_poly.pdbx_strand_id
1 'polypeptide(L)'
;MRVETRKVFEQGLVAGVLGHIVVALVFAVSNLLAGRPLLHTPALLGASLFYGLTDPSQLEIQAAYVFAYNGTHLLLFMLLGLIGSWLTMIADRGWQLWYLATFFFLFMAFHIFGLIQLLAVPVRTSFPDATLWVAGLLSTAAMAAYFIRTHPRLRAQLAHWQEQ
;
A
#
# COMPACT_ATOMS: atom_id res chain seq x y z
N MET A 1 -0.37 7.88 27.98
CA MET A 1 0.59 7.81 26.85
C MET A 1 0.79 6.39 26.32
N ARG A 2 1.23 5.39 27.11
CA ARG A 2 1.54 4.04 26.58
C ARG A 2 0.39 3.32 25.87
N VAL A 3 -0.85 3.47 26.36
CA VAL A 3 -2.03 2.82 25.76
C VAL A 3 -2.36 3.39 24.37
N GLU A 4 -2.24 4.71 24.19
CA GLU A 4 -2.47 5.37 22.90
C GLU A 4 -1.39 4.99 21.88
N THR A 5 -0.13 4.99 22.28
CA THR A 5 0.98 4.55 21.41
C THR A 5 0.82 3.08 20.98
N ARG A 6 0.41 2.21 21.91
CA ARG A 6 0.17 0.79 21.60
C ARG A 6 -0.96 0.61 20.58
N LYS A 7 -2.08 1.32 20.75
CA LYS A 7 -3.20 1.28 19.81
C LYS A 7 -2.79 1.77 18.42
N VAL A 8 -2.06 2.88 18.33
CA VAL A 8 -1.55 3.41 17.06
C VAL A 8 -0.64 2.38 16.37
N PHE A 9 0.23 1.73 17.15
CA PHE A 9 1.11 0.70 16.61
C PHE A 9 0.33 -0.51 16.08
N GLU A 10 -0.58 -1.07 16.89
CA GLU A 10 -1.38 -2.25 16.50
C GLU A 10 -2.27 -1.96 15.28
N GLN A 11 -2.98 -0.83 15.28
CA GLN A 11 -3.82 -0.43 14.14
C GLN A 11 -2.99 -0.18 12.88
N GLY A 12 -1.82 0.45 13.03
CA GLY A 12 -0.93 0.69 11.91
C GLY A 12 -0.41 -0.60 11.28
N LEU A 13 0.02 -1.57 12.09
CA LEU A 13 0.47 -2.87 11.58
C LEU A 13 -0.67 -3.63 10.87
N VAL A 14 -1.86 -3.67 11.46
CA VAL A 14 -3.03 -4.34 10.84
C VAL A 14 -3.39 -3.70 9.51
N ALA A 15 -3.46 -2.36 9.46
CA ALA A 15 -3.73 -1.63 8.23
C ALA A 15 -2.66 -1.90 7.16
N GLY A 16 -1.39 -1.89 7.54
CA GLY A 16 -0.28 -2.18 6.62
C GLY A 16 -0.36 -3.59 6.03
N VAL A 17 -0.55 -4.61 6.87
CA VAL A 17 -0.71 -6.00 6.42
C VAL A 17 -1.92 -6.14 5.49
N LEU A 18 -3.05 -5.49 5.82
CA LEU A 18 -4.24 -5.49 4.98
C LEU A 18 -3.95 -4.91 3.59
N GLY A 19 -3.29 -3.76 3.52
CA GLY A 19 -2.91 -3.14 2.25
C GLY A 19 -1.99 -4.04 1.41
N HIS A 20 -0.97 -4.62 2.05
CA HIS A 20 -0.06 -5.57 1.39
C HIS A 20 -0.81 -6.76 0.78
N ILE A 21 -1.72 -7.39 1.54
CA ILE A 21 -2.51 -8.53 1.09
C ILE A 21 -3.37 -8.15 -0.11
N VAL A 22 -4.04 -7.00 -0.07
CA VAL A 22 -4.89 -6.53 -1.19
C VAL A 22 -4.07 -6.36 -2.46
N VAL A 23 -2.91 -5.71 -2.39
CA VAL A 23 -2.02 -5.57 -3.55
C VAL A 23 -1.56 -6.93 -4.08
N ALA A 24 -1.12 -7.82 -3.18
CA ALA A 24 -0.68 -9.16 -3.56
C ALA A 24 -1.78 -9.96 -4.29
N LEU A 25 -3.03 -9.88 -3.80
CA LEU A 25 -4.17 -10.55 -4.43
C LEU A 25 -4.49 -9.97 -5.80
N VAL A 26 -4.50 -8.64 -5.96
CA VAL A 26 -4.76 -8.00 -7.25
C VAL A 26 -3.73 -8.43 -8.30
N PHE A 27 -2.44 -8.43 -7.96
CA PHE A 27 -1.41 -8.87 -8.89
C PHE A 27 -1.44 -10.39 -9.13
N ALA A 28 -1.75 -11.20 -8.13
CA ALA A 28 -1.93 -12.65 -8.32
C ALA A 28 -3.06 -12.95 -9.32
N VAL A 29 -4.21 -12.28 -9.17
CA VAL A 29 -5.34 -12.41 -10.10
C VAL A 29 -4.96 -11.88 -11.49
N SER A 30 -4.31 -10.72 -11.59
CA SER A 30 -3.86 -10.17 -12.87
C SER A 30 -2.87 -11.09 -13.58
N ASN A 31 -1.98 -11.77 -12.85
CA ASN A 31 -1.05 -12.74 -13.42
C ASN A 31 -1.79 -13.96 -13.96
N LEU A 32 -2.75 -14.48 -13.19
CA LEU A 32 -3.56 -15.61 -13.61
C LEU A 32 -4.34 -15.30 -14.89
N LEU A 33 -4.97 -14.12 -14.96
CA LEU A 33 -5.70 -13.66 -16.15
C LEU A 33 -4.78 -13.47 -17.38
N ALA A 34 -3.51 -13.15 -17.16
CA ALA A 34 -2.51 -13.03 -18.21
C ALA A 34 -1.83 -14.37 -18.58
N GLY A 35 -2.28 -15.50 -18.02
CA GLY A 35 -1.68 -16.82 -18.26
C GLY A 35 -0.29 -17.00 -17.63
N ARG A 36 0.06 -16.19 -16.63
CA ARG A 36 1.36 -16.21 -15.94
C ARG A 36 1.24 -16.86 -14.56
N PRO A 37 2.34 -17.38 -13.99
CA PRO A 37 2.35 -17.85 -12.60
C PRO A 37 1.92 -16.75 -11.61
N LEU A 38 1.20 -17.11 -10.54
CA LEU A 38 0.65 -16.17 -9.56
C LEU A 38 1.71 -15.20 -9.00
N LEU A 39 2.92 -15.71 -8.75
CA LEU A 39 4.04 -14.98 -8.16
C LEU A 39 4.97 -14.35 -9.21
N HIS A 40 4.56 -14.27 -10.47
CA HIS A 40 5.37 -13.70 -11.54
C HIS A 40 5.76 -12.24 -11.27
N THR A 41 4.80 -11.38 -10.91
CA THR A 41 5.09 -9.96 -10.61
C THR A 41 6.07 -9.75 -9.46
N PRO A 42 5.87 -10.34 -8.25
CA PRO A 42 6.83 -10.17 -7.17
C PRO A 42 8.20 -10.78 -7.51
N ALA A 43 8.27 -11.87 -8.29
CA ALA A 43 9.54 -12.41 -8.77
C ALA A 43 10.24 -11.44 -9.72
N LEU A 44 9.52 -10.88 -10.70
CA LEU A 44 10.06 -9.93 -11.67
C LEU A 44 10.59 -8.65 -11.00
N LEU A 45 9.79 -8.07 -10.10
CA LEU A 45 10.20 -6.87 -9.37
C LEU A 45 11.35 -7.17 -8.41
N GLY A 46 11.34 -8.33 -7.74
CA GLY A 46 12.44 -8.75 -6.88
C GLY A 46 13.75 -8.92 -7.65
N ALA A 47 13.70 -9.63 -8.77
CA ALA A 47 14.86 -9.83 -9.64
C ALA A 47 15.40 -8.50 -10.19
N SER A 48 14.51 -7.60 -10.60
CA SER A 48 14.89 -6.30 -11.16
C SER A 48 15.51 -5.37 -10.13
N LEU A 49 14.86 -5.24 -8.96
CA LEU A 49 15.29 -4.30 -7.92
C LEU A 49 16.52 -4.75 -7.13
N PHE A 50 16.66 -6.06 -6.89
CA PHE A 50 17.69 -6.59 -5.98
C PHE A 50 18.76 -7.43 -6.66
N TYR A 51 18.52 -7.89 -7.89
CA TYR A 51 19.42 -8.81 -8.60
C TYR A 51 19.79 -8.33 -10.02
N GLY A 52 19.40 -7.11 -10.40
CA GLY A 52 19.85 -6.46 -11.63
C GLY A 52 19.20 -6.97 -12.91
N LEU A 53 18.06 -7.67 -12.83
CA LEU A 53 17.31 -8.10 -14.02
C LEU A 53 16.74 -6.88 -14.77
N THR A 54 17.17 -6.71 -16.02
CA THR A 54 16.72 -5.64 -16.91
C THR A 54 15.83 -6.15 -18.04
N ASP A 55 15.98 -7.41 -18.44
CA ASP A 55 15.16 -8.05 -19.47
C ASP A 55 14.14 -9.01 -18.82
N PRO A 56 12.83 -8.71 -18.85
CA PRO A 56 11.79 -9.58 -18.32
C PRO A 56 11.73 -10.97 -18.96
N SER A 57 12.22 -11.14 -20.19
CA SER A 57 12.20 -12.44 -20.89
C SER A 57 13.18 -13.46 -20.29
N GLN A 58 14.18 -12.97 -19.55
CA GLN A 58 15.17 -13.79 -18.85
C GLN A 58 14.74 -14.16 -17.42
N LEU A 59 13.50 -13.84 -17.03
CA LEU A 59 13.01 -14.12 -15.69
C LEU A 59 12.88 -15.62 -15.45
N GLU A 60 13.71 -16.13 -14.55
CA GLU A 60 13.49 -17.41 -13.88
C GLU A 60 12.91 -17.15 -12.48
N ILE A 61 11.74 -17.72 -12.17
CA ILE A 61 11.10 -17.51 -10.87
C ILE A 61 11.89 -18.24 -9.79
N GLN A 62 12.54 -17.49 -8.91
CA GLN A 62 13.27 -17.99 -7.76
C GLN A 62 12.64 -17.50 -6.47
N ALA A 63 12.67 -18.35 -5.44
CA ALA A 63 12.15 -18.01 -4.11
C ALA A 63 12.82 -16.74 -3.54
N ALA A 64 14.13 -16.58 -3.77
CA ALA A 64 14.90 -15.41 -3.35
C ALA A 64 14.30 -14.10 -3.86
N TYR A 65 13.92 -14.03 -5.14
CA TYR A 65 13.33 -12.83 -5.75
C TYR A 65 11.98 -12.50 -5.14
N VAL A 66 11.13 -13.53 -5.00
CA VAL A 66 9.78 -13.38 -4.41
C VAL A 66 9.86 -12.89 -2.96
N PHE A 67 10.78 -13.45 -2.15
CA PHE A 67 10.96 -13.05 -0.76
C PHE A 67 11.57 -11.65 -0.63
N ALA A 68 12.57 -11.31 -1.44
CA ALA A 68 13.18 -9.98 -1.43
C ALA A 68 12.15 -8.88 -1.69
N TYR A 69 11.31 -9.07 -2.72
CA TYR A 69 10.24 -8.13 -3.02
C TYR A 69 9.15 -8.13 -1.95
N ASN A 70 8.54 -9.28 -1.63
CA ASN A 70 7.41 -9.31 -0.70
C ASN A 70 7.80 -8.87 0.71
N GLY A 71 9.01 -9.21 1.17
CA GLY A 71 9.53 -8.76 2.46
C GLY A 71 9.68 -7.23 2.50
N THR A 72 10.35 -6.66 1.49
CA THR A 72 10.49 -5.19 1.40
C THR A 72 9.15 -4.49 1.25
N HIS A 73 8.27 -5.03 0.40
CA HIS A 73 6.94 -4.49 0.16
C HIS A 73 6.06 -4.54 1.42
N LEU A 74 6.11 -5.64 2.18
CA LEU A 74 5.41 -5.75 3.47
C LEU A 74 5.92 -4.73 4.49
N LEU A 75 7.24 -4.56 4.61
CA LEU A 75 7.83 -3.58 5.53
C LEU A 75 7.41 -2.14 5.18
N LEU A 76 7.41 -1.79 3.89
CA LEU A 76 6.92 -0.51 3.41
C LEU A 76 5.44 -0.30 3.75
N PHE A 77 4.61 -1.33 3.55
CA PHE A 77 3.20 -1.28 3.89
C PHE A 77 2.95 -1.15 5.39
N MET A 78 3.72 -1.84 6.24
CA MET A 78 3.67 -1.67 7.69
C MET A 78 4.04 -0.24 8.09
N LEU A 79 5.10 0.33 7.51
CA LEU A 79 5.48 1.73 7.75
C LEU A 79 4.36 2.69 7.34
N LEU A 80 3.75 2.47 6.17
CA LEU A 80 2.62 3.25 5.69
C LEU A 80 1.41 3.15 6.60
N GLY A 81 1.10 1.95 7.10
CA GLY A 81 0.03 1.73 8.06
C GLY A 81 0.29 2.47 9.38
N LEU A 82 1.53 2.44 9.89
CA LEU A 82 1.93 3.19 11.09
C LEU A 82 1.77 4.71 10.88
N ILE A 83 2.21 5.24 9.73
CA ILE A 83 2.01 6.65 9.37
C ILE A 83 0.51 6.97 9.30
N GLY A 84 -0.29 6.14 8.62
CA GLY A 84 -1.74 6.34 8.50
C GLY A 84 -2.47 6.32 9.84
N SER A 85 -2.08 5.41 10.75
CA SER A 85 -2.64 5.35 12.10
C SER A 85 -2.26 6.57 12.93
N TRP A 86 -1.00 7.03 12.82
CA TRP A 86 -0.54 8.25 13.47
C TRP A 86 -1.25 9.51 12.95
N LEU A 87 -1.43 9.62 11.63
CA LEU A 87 -2.19 10.71 11.00
C LEU A 87 -3.66 10.69 11.44
N THR A 88 -4.25 9.50 11.59
CA THR A 88 -5.61 9.35 12.10
C THR A 88 -5.73 9.85 13.55
N MET A 89 -4.77 9.51 14.41
CA MET A 89 -4.71 10.05 15.78
C MET A 89 -4.60 11.59 15.79
N ILE A 90 -3.93 12.19 14.81
CA ILE A 90 -3.85 13.65 14.67
C ILE A 90 -5.20 14.23 14.22
N ALA A 91 -5.84 13.62 13.23
CA ALA A 91 -7.16 14.03 12.72
C ALA A 91 -8.24 14.02 13.82
N ASP A 92 -8.16 13.06 14.74
CA ASP A 92 -9.10 12.94 15.88
C ASP A 92 -9.01 14.10 16.89
N ARG A 93 -7.99 14.96 16.82
CA ARG A 93 -7.80 16.08 17.74
C ARG A 93 -8.53 17.36 17.33
N GLY A 94 -9.03 17.46 16.10
CA GLY A 94 -9.78 18.64 15.65
C GLY A 94 -10.00 18.69 14.14
N TRP A 95 -11.03 19.42 13.72
CA TRP A 95 -11.48 19.51 12.33
C TRP A 95 -10.40 20.04 11.37
N GLN A 96 -9.62 21.04 11.80
CA GLN A 96 -8.54 21.62 11.02
C GLN A 96 -7.40 20.61 10.77
N LEU A 97 -7.17 19.71 11.73
CA LEU A 97 -6.12 18.69 11.65
C LEU A 97 -6.51 17.54 10.72
N TRP A 98 -7.80 17.33 10.44
CA TRP A 98 -8.26 16.37 9.45
C TRP A 98 -7.76 16.72 8.04
N TYR A 99 -7.81 18.00 7.65
CA TYR A 99 -7.27 18.45 6.36
C TYR A 99 -5.76 18.24 6.29
N LEU A 100 -5.04 18.55 7.36
CA LEU A 100 -3.60 18.35 7.44
C LEU A 100 -3.23 16.86 7.31
N ALA A 101 -3.94 16.00 8.04
CA ALA A 101 -3.74 14.56 7.99
C ALA A 101 -4.03 13.98 6.59
N THR A 102 -5.13 14.41 5.98
CA THR A 102 -5.53 13.99 4.63
C THR A 102 -4.53 14.48 3.57
N PHE A 103 -4.10 15.74 3.67
CA PHE A 103 -3.09 16.30 2.78
C PHE A 103 -1.79 15.51 2.87
N PHE A 104 -1.25 15.26 4.07
CA PHE A 104 -0.02 14.50 4.23
C PHE A 104 -0.16 13.04 3.79
N PHE A 105 -1.33 12.43 4.00
CA PHE A 105 -1.61 11.09 3.51
C PHE A 105 -1.55 11.03 1.97
N LEU A 106 -2.25 11.92 1.28
CA LEU A 106 -2.26 12.00 -0.18
C LEU A 106 -0.89 12.38 -0.74
N PHE A 107 -0.20 13.33 -0.10
CA PHE A 107 1.16 13.73 -0.45
C PHE A 107 2.11 12.54 -0.37
N MET A 108 2.11 11.78 0.74
CA MET A 108 2.93 10.59 0.92
C MET A 108 2.60 9.51 -0.13
N ALA A 109 1.30 9.24 -0.35
CA ALA A 109 0.84 8.28 -1.33
C ALA A 109 1.33 8.63 -2.75
N PHE A 110 1.25 9.90 -3.14
CA PHE A 110 1.75 10.39 -4.42
C PHE A 110 3.26 10.16 -4.58
N HIS A 111 4.06 10.50 -3.57
CA HIS A 111 5.52 10.35 -3.63
C HIS A 111 5.96 8.89 -3.65
N ILE A 112 5.30 8.03 -2.87
CA ILE A 112 5.61 6.59 -2.86
C ILE A 112 5.21 5.96 -4.19
N PHE A 113 4.05 6.31 -4.73
CA PHE A 113 3.65 5.86 -6.06
C PHE A 113 4.66 6.32 -7.12
N GLY A 114 5.07 7.59 -7.09
CA GLY A 114 6.10 8.13 -7.98
C GLY A 114 7.44 7.38 -7.86
N LEU A 115 7.87 7.07 -6.64
CA LEU A 115 9.10 6.31 -6.39
C LEU A 115 9.01 4.89 -6.94
N ILE A 116 7.91 4.18 -6.72
CA ILE A 116 7.69 2.82 -7.27
C ILE A 116 7.71 2.87 -8.80
N GLN A 117 7.06 3.86 -9.39
CA GLN A 117 7.01 4.07 -10.84
C GLN A 117 8.39 4.35 -11.45
N LEU A 118 9.28 5.01 -10.71
CA LEU A 118 10.68 5.26 -11.09
C LEU A 118 11.53 3.99 -10.97
N LEU A 119 11.39 3.27 -9.85
CA LEU A 119 12.13 2.02 -9.60
C LEU A 119 11.72 0.89 -10.55
N ALA A 120 10.47 0.87 -10.99
CA ALA A 120 9.93 -0.13 -11.91
C ALA A 120 10.20 0.19 -13.40
N VAL A 121 10.87 1.30 -13.74
CA VAL A 121 11.16 1.70 -15.13
C VAL A 121 11.75 0.56 -15.98
N PRO A 122 12.74 -0.22 -15.50
CA PRO A 122 13.35 -1.29 -16.31
C PRO A 122 12.35 -2.35 -16.77
N VAL A 123 11.31 -2.60 -15.98
CA VAL A 123 10.33 -3.67 -16.21
C VAL A 123 8.92 -3.16 -16.48
N ARG A 124 8.74 -1.84 -16.64
CA ARG A 124 7.44 -1.16 -16.75
C ARG A 124 6.56 -1.71 -17.87
N THR A 125 7.14 -2.12 -18.99
CA THR A 125 6.42 -2.67 -20.15
C THR A 125 5.81 -4.06 -19.87
N SER A 126 6.12 -4.67 -18.74
CA SER A 126 5.72 -6.04 -18.42
C SER A 126 4.31 -6.14 -17.83
N PHE A 127 3.68 -5.03 -17.43
CA PHE A 127 2.35 -5.04 -16.79
C PHE A 127 1.46 -3.91 -17.30
N PRO A 128 0.12 -4.12 -17.35
CA PRO A 128 -0.83 -3.06 -17.66
C PRO A 128 -0.79 -1.96 -16.59
N ASP A 129 -0.67 -0.69 -17.01
CA ASP A 129 -0.72 0.47 -16.11
C ASP A 129 -2.00 0.49 -15.25
N ALA A 130 -3.11 -0.03 -15.78
CA ALA A 130 -4.38 -0.12 -15.06
C ALA A 130 -4.29 -1.00 -13.80
N THR A 131 -3.54 -2.10 -13.82
CA THR A 131 -3.42 -3.01 -12.66
C THR A 131 -2.73 -2.33 -11.50
N LEU A 132 -1.70 -1.51 -11.77
CA LEU A 132 -1.00 -0.69 -10.76
C LEU A 132 -1.98 0.25 -10.05
N TRP A 133 -2.79 0.97 -10.82
CA TRP A 133 -3.80 1.88 -10.28
C TRP A 133 -4.87 1.15 -9.47
N VAL A 134 -5.42 0.06 -10.00
CA VAL A 134 -6.45 -0.75 -9.31
C VAL A 134 -5.90 -1.29 -7.98
N ALA A 135 -4.69 -1.83 -7.97
CA ALA A 135 -4.06 -2.34 -6.75
C ALA A 135 -3.87 -1.22 -5.71
N GLY A 136 -3.36 -0.06 -6.12
CA GLY A 136 -3.15 1.08 -5.24
C GLY A 136 -4.46 1.62 -4.65
N LEU A 137 -5.49 1.79 -5.49
CA LEU A 137 -6.79 2.29 -5.06
C LEU A 137 -7.50 1.33 -4.11
N LEU A 138 -7.53 0.02 -4.43
CA LEU A 138 -8.16 -0.98 -3.58
C LEU A 138 -7.45 -1.11 -2.24
N SER A 139 -6.12 -1.10 -2.24
CA SER A 139 -5.33 -1.12 -1.02
C SER A 139 -5.60 0.11 -0.14
N THR A 140 -5.57 1.29 -0.74
CA THR A 140 -5.87 2.55 -0.04
C THR A 140 -7.28 2.54 0.53
N ALA A 141 -8.26 2.11 -0.25
CA ALA A 141 -9.65 1.99 0.19
C ALA A 141 -9.80 0.99 1.35
N ALA A 142 -9.10 -0.16 1.30
CA ALA A 142 -9.14 -1.15 2.37
C ALA A 142 -8.54 -0.61 3.68
N MET A 143 -7.39 0.06 3.60
CA MET A 143 -6.74 0.69 4.76
C MET A 143 -7.60 1.83 5.33
N ALA A 144 -8.12 2.71 4.48
CA ALA A 144 -8.99 3.80 4.89
C ALA A 144 -10.28 3.26 5.54
N ALA A 145 -10.90 2.25 4.94
CA ALA A 145 -12.08 1.61 5.49
C ALA A 145 -11.80 0.95 6.84
N TYR A 146 -10.61 0.37 7.04
CA TYR A 146 -10.18 -0.14 8.35
C TYR A 146 -10.08 0.99 9.39
N PHE A 147 -9.38 2.08 9.08
CA PHE A 147 -9.24 3.22 10.01
C PHE A 147 -10.56 3.90 10.35
N ILE A 148 -11.40 4.17 9.34
CA ILE A 148 -12.76 4.69 9.53
C ILE A 148 -13.55 3.71 10.40
N ARG A 149 -13.38 2.39 10.21
CA ARG A 149 -14.11 1.43 11.01
C ARG A 149 -13.69 1.41 12.48
N THR A 150 -12.41 1.62 12.76
CA THR A 150 -11.84 1.60 14.11
C THR A 150 -11.96 2.93 14.87
N HIS A 151 -12.24 4.05 14.18
CA HIS A 151 -12.31 5.39 14.76
C HIS A 151 -13.71 6.00 14.62
N PRO A 152 -14.58 5.94 15.66
CA PRO A 152 -15.95 6.45 15.60
C PRO A 152 -16.03 7.97 15.35
N ARG A 153 -15.02 8.73 15.78
CA ARG A 153 -14.96 10.19 15.57
C ARG A 153 -14.73 10.56 14.11
N LEU A 154 -13.85 9.84 13.41
CA LEU A 154 -13.71 9.99 11.96
C LEU A 154 -15.03 9.72 11.22
N ARG A 155 -15.78 8.69 11.64
CA ARG A 155 -17.11 8.41 11.05
C ARG A 155 -18.09 9.56 11.27
N ALA A 156 -18.14 10.11 12.49
CA ALA A 156 -19.02 11.23 12.81
C ALA A 156 -18.63 12.50 12.03
N GLN A 157 -17.33 12.77 11.86
CA GLN A 157 -16.84 13.88 11.04
C GLN A 157 -17.20 13.71 9.56
N LEU A 158 -17.07 12.50 9.01
CA LEU A 158 -17.49 12.20 7.63
C LEU A 158 -19.00 12.38 7.42
N ALA A 159 -19.83 12.00 8.41
CA ALA A 159 -21.27 12.22 8.34
C ALA A 159 -21.64 13.71 8.31
N HIS A 160 -20.92 14.55 9.06
CA HIS A 160 -21.13 16.00 9.04
C HIS A 160 -20.89 16.62 7.65
N TRP A 161 -19.96 16.09 6.85
CA TRP A 161 -19.74 16.50 5.46
C TRP A 161 -20.89 16.14 4.51
N GLN A 162 -21.67 15.11 4.82
CA GLN A 162 -22.80 14.70 3.97
C GLN A 162 -24.05 15.55 4.21
N GLU A 163 -24.09 16.27 5.33
CA GLU A 163 -25.21 17.10 5.76
C GLU A 163 -25.03 18.60 5.40
N GLN A 164 -23.85 18.99 4.88
CA GLN A 164 -23.55 20.34 4.37
C GLN A 164 -23.60 20.37 2.84
#